data_AF-A0A920TA51-F1
#
_entry.id   AF-A0A920TA51-F1
#
_cell.length_a   1.000
_cell.length_b   1.000
_cell.length_c   1.000
_cell.angle_alpha   90.00
_cell.angle_beta   90.00
_cell.angle_gamma   90.00
#
_symmetry.space_group_name_H-M   'P 1'
#
loop_
_entity.id
_entity.type
_entity.pdbx_description
1 polymer ?
#
loop_
_entity_poly.entity_id
_entity_poly.type
_entity_poly.pdbx_seq_one_letter_code
_entity_poly.pdbx_strand_id
1 'polypeptide(L)'
;MFPSRSPLTFLASLLITWIITGPQPLPAERPPNIVVILADDMGYGDVQAINRNSRIPTPHLNRLADQGVSFTDAHTPSAVCTPTR
;
A
#
# COMPACT_ATOMS: atom_id res chain seq x y z
N MET A 1 44.95 5.75 -35.08
CA MET A 1 44.39 5.50 -36.42
C MET A 1 42.89 5.29 -36.27
N PHE A 2 42.13 6.40 -36.22
CA PHE A 2 40.67 6.34 -36.08
C PHE A 2 40.07 5.98 -37.44
N PRO A 3 39.27 4.91 -37.58
CA PRO A 3 38.66 4.58 -38.85
C PRO A 3 37.67 5.69 -39.22
N SER A 4 37.85 6.25 -40.43
CA SER A 4 36.97 7.21 -41.09
C SER A 4 35.59 6.58 -41.33
N ARG A 5 34.75 6.51 -40.30
CA ARG A 5 33.33 6.16 -40.45
C ARG A 5 32.56 7.41 -40.88
N SER A 6 31.67 7.27 -41.86
CA SER A 6 30.91 8.40 -42.40
C SER A 6 30.07 9.07 -41.30
N PRO A 7 29.92 10.41 -41.30
CA PRO A 7 29.16 11.12 -40.27
C PRO A 7 27.72 10.61 -40.14
N LEU A 8 27.14 10.11 -41.23
CA LEU A 8 25.83 9.45 -41.23
C LEU A 8 25.78 8.17 -40.37
N THR A 9 26.83 7.34 -40.39
CA THR A 9 26.84 6.11 -39.56
C THR A 9 26.93 6.43 -38.07
N PHE A 10 27.61 7.52 -37.71
CA PHE A 10 27.69 7.97 -36.32
C PHE A 10 26.35 8.54 -35.82
N LEU A 11 25.69 9.38 -36.63
CA LEU A 11 24.37 9.92 -36.31
C LEU A 11 23.30 8.82 -36.20
N ALA A 12 23.33 7.84 -37.11
CA ALA A 12 22.44 6.68 -37.04
C ALA A 12 22.65 5.87 -35.76
N SER A 13 23.90 5.65 -35.33
CA SER A 13 24.17 4.95 -34.07
C SER A 13 23.68 5.72 -32.84
N LEU A 14 23.84 7.05 -32.82
CA LEU A 14 23.34 7.89 -31.73
C LEU A 14 21.82 7.87 -31.63
N LEU A 15 21.12 7.91 -32.77
CA LEU A 15 19.66 7.81 -32.81
C LEU A 15 19.18 6.45 -32.30
N ILE A 16 19.82 5.37 -32.74
CA ILE A 16 19.51 4.00 -32.29
C ILE A 16 19.75 3.86 -30.79
N THR A 17 20.88 4.36 -30.28
CA THR A 17 21.16 4.34 -28.84
C THR A 17 20.12 5.18 -28.07
N TRP A 18 19.69 6.33 -28.58
CA TRP A 18 18.68 7.15 -27.93
C TRP A 18 17.30 6.47 -27.89
N ILE A 19 16.95 5.70 -28.92
CA ILE A 19 15.71 4.91 -28.96
C ILE A 19 15.76 3.74 -27.97
N ILE A 20 16.89 3.03 -27.89
CA ILE A 20 17.04 1.85 -27.01
C ILE A 20 17.15 2.26 -25.54
N THR A 21 17.83 3.37 -25.25
CA THR A 21 18.12 3.82 -23.87
C THR A 21 17.25 4.98 -23.42
N GLY A 22 16.28 5.38 -24.25
CA GLY A 22 15.34 6.45 -23.93
C GLY A 22 14.48 6.13 -22.70
N PRO A 23 13.92 7.15 -22.04
CA PRO A 23 13.12 6.98 -20.84
C PRO A 23 11.93 6.05 -21.12
N GLN A 24 11.89 4.94 -20.40
CA GLN A 24 10.75 4.02 -20.45
C GLN A 24 9.60 4.61 -19.63
N PRO A 25 8.35 4.46 -20.07
CA PRO A 25 7.21 4.80 -19.22
C PRO A 25 7.30 4.01 -17.91
N LEU A 26 7.17 4.70 -16.79
CA LEU A 26 7.09 4.04 -15.49
C LEU A 26 5.91 3.06 -15.52
N PRO A 27 6.05 1.85 -14.95
CA PRO A 27 4.92 0.97 -14.77
C PRO A 27 3.80 1.74 -14.06
N ALA A 28 2.58 1.69 -14.60
CA ALA A 28 1.44 2.32 -13.95
C ALA A 28 1.34 1.78 -12.51
N GLU A 29 1.34 2.66 -11.52
CA GLU A 29 1.13 2.27 -10.13
C GLU A 29 -0.21 1.57 -10.04
N ARG A 30 -0.18 0.29 -9.63
CA ARG A 30 -1.39 -0.45 -9.36
C ARG A 30 -2.05 0.18 -8.12
N PRO A 31 -3.38 0.36 -8.11
CA PRO A 31 -4.05 0.80 -6.91
C PRO A 31 -3.74 -0.17 -5.76
N PRO A 32 -3.70 0.32 -4.50
CA PRO A 32 -3.45 -0.53 -3.36
C PRO A 32 -4.58 -1.57 -3.22
N ASN A 33 -4.24 -2.74 -2.70
CA ASN A 33 -5.25 -3.71 -2.28
C ASN A 33 -5.90 -3.21 -0.99
N ILE A 34 -7.24 -3.22 -0.93
CA ILE A 34 -7.99 -2.85 0.26
C ILE A 34 -8.53 -4.14 0.89
N VAL A 35 -8.13 -4.42 2.13
CA VAL A 35 -8.61 -5.58 2.90
C VAL A 35 -9.41 -5.06 4.09
N VAL A 36 -10.70 -5.39 4.14
CA VAL A 36 -11.60 -5.04 5.25
C VAL A 36 -11.78 -6.27 6.13
N ILE A 37 -11.41 -6.16 7.40
CA ILE A 37 -11.61 -7.19 8.41
C ILE A 37 -12.69 -6.70 9.37
N LEU A 38 -13.82 -7.39 9.42
CA LEU A 38 -14.94 -7.10 10.32
C LEU A 38 -15.11 -8.26 11.29
N ALA A 39 -15.07 -7.96 12.59
CA ALA A 39 -15.36 -8.92 13.65
C ALA A 39 -16.79 -8.70 14.18
N ASP A 40 -17.52 -9.80 14.38
CA ASP A 40 -18.87 -9.78 14.94
C ASP A 40 -18.79 -9.72 16.47
N ASP A 41 -19.65 -8.90 17.09
CA ASP A 41 -19.79 -8.76 18.55
C ASP A 41 -18.50 -8.47 19.34
N MET A 42 -17.45 -7.97 18.69
CA MET A 42 -16.21 -7.54 19.36
C MET A 42 -16.45 -6.23 20.12
N GLY A 43 -16.24 -6.25 21.43
CA GLY A 43 -16.35 -5.08 22.27
C GLY A 43 -15.17 -4.11 22.08
N TYR A 44 -15.44 -2.82 22.21
CA TYR A 44 -14.41 -1.76 22.13
C TYR A 44 -13.23 -2.00 23.10
N GLY A 45 -13.51 -2.54 24.29
CA GLY A 45 -12.52 -2.82 25.32
C GLY A 45 -11.77 -4.14 25.18
N ASP A 46 -12.05 -4.95 24.16
CA ASP A 46 -11.45 -6.27 23.99
C ASP A 46 -10.04 -6.20 23.40
N VAL A 47 -9.74 -5.17 22.60
CA VAL A 47 -8.44 -4.99 21.97
C VAL A 47 -7.47 -4.30 22.93
N GLN A 48 -6.32 -4.93 23.20
CA GLN A 48 -5.34 -4.40 24.16
C GLN A 48 -4.77 -3.03 23.77
N ALA A 49 -4.61 -2.78 22.47
CA ALA A 49 -4.17 -1.48 21.95
C ALA A 49 -5.12 -0.33 22.31
N ILE A 50 -6.42 -0.63 22.52
CA ILE A 50 -7.44 0.34 22.91
C ILE A 50 -7.61 0.37 24.43
N ASN A 51 -7.60 -0.80 25.07
CA ASN A 51 -7.73 -0.96 26.51
C ASN A 51 -6.56 -1.76 27.08
N ARG A 52 -5.62 -1.07 27.75
CA ARG A 52 -4.45 -1.70 28.37
C ARG A 52 -4.79 -2.75 29.44
N ASN A 53 -6.00 -2.68 30.01
CA ASN A 53 -6.48 -3.63 31.01
C ASN A 53 -7.26 -4.80 30.39
N SER A 54 -7.34 -4.90 29.06
CA SER A 54 -7.99 -6.03 28.39
C SER A 54 -7.32 -7.34 28.80
N ARG A 55 -8.16 -8.33 29.14
CA ARG A 55 -7.71 -9.68 29.50
C ARG A 55 -7.47 -10.57 28.29
N ILE A 56 -7.85 -10.13 27.09
CA ILE A 56 -7.76 -10.91 25.86
C ILE A 56 -6.44 -10.59 25.14
N PRO A 57 -5.54 -11.56 24.93
CA PRO A 57 -4.32 -11.33 24.16
C PRO A 57 -4.62 -11.07 22.68
N THR A 58 -4.29 -9.87 22.20
CA THR A 58 -4.50 -9.46 20.79
C THR A 58 -3.19 -9.07 20.08
N PRO A 59 -2.13 -9.90 20.09
CA PRO A 59 -0.79 -9.49 19.64
C PRO A 59 -0.73 -9.04 18.17
N HIS A 60 -1.57 -9.63 17.30
CA HIS A 60 -1.63 -9.23 15.88
C HIS A 60 -2.34 -7.90 15.67
N LEU A 61 -3.43 -7.64 16.41
CA LEU A 61 -4.11 -6.35 16.36
C LEU A 61 -3.26 -5.24 17.00
N ASN A 62 -2.50 -5.56 18.05
CA ASN A 62 -1.55 -4.62 18.66
C ASN A 62 -0.50 -4.18 17.64
N ARG A 63 0.11 -5.14 16.92
CA ARG A 63 1.05 -4.83 15.84
C ARG A 63 0.43 -3.99 14.72
N LEU A 64 -0.82 -4.27 14.36
CA LEU A 64 -1.55 -3.50 13.34
C LEU A 64 -1.79 -2.06 13.80
N ALA A 65 -2.17 -1.86 15.07
CA ALA A 65 -2.36 -0.54 15.66
C ALA A 65 -1.04 0.24 15.74
N ASP A 66 0.07 -0.40 16.10
CA ASP A 66 1.41 0.23 16.19
C ASP A 66 1.95 0.68 14.81
N GLN A 67 1.55 -0.01 13.75
CA GLN A 67 1.96 0.29 12.36
C GLN A 67 0.95 1.16 11.60
N GLY A 68 -0.13 1.57 12.27
CA GLY A 68 -1.26 2.22 11.63
C GLY A 68 -1.86 3.34 12.47
N VAL A 69 -3.16 3.53 12.30
CA VAL A 69 -3.94 4.53 13.03
C VAL A 69 -5.09 3.82 13.72
N SER A 70 -5.30 4.15 15.00
CA SER A 70 -6.43 3.66 15.78
C SER A 70 -7.44 4.78 15.98
N PHE A 71 -8.71 4.51 15.66
CA PHE A 71 -9.81 5.44 15.89
C PHE A 71 -10.48 5.13 17.23
N THR A 72 -10.30 6.00 18.23
CA THR A 72 -10.80 5.79 19.60
C THR A 72 -12.21 6.33 19.85
N ASP A 73 -12.84 6.88 18.81
CA ASP A 73 -14.22 7.42 18.85
C ASP A 73 -14.99 6.98 17.59
N ALA A 74 -14.92 5.68 17.29
CA ALA A 74 -15.64 5.06 16.18
C ALA A 74 -17.00 4.54 16.66
N HIS A 75 -18.07 4.84 15.92
CA HIS A 75 -19.44 4.46 16.26
C HIS A 75 -20.08 3.63 15.15
N THR A 76 -20.91 2.66 15.54
CA THR A 76 -21.80 1.94 14.63
C THR A 76 -23.11 2.73 14.44
N PRO A 77 -23.71 2.73 13.24
CA PRO A 77 -25.02 3.35 13.02
C PRO A 77 -26.15 2.66 13.79
N SER A 78 -25.93 1.44 14.31
CA SER A 78 -26.93 0.70 15.09
C SER A 78 -26.31 -0.28 16.08
N ALA A 79 -27.06 -0.61 17.14
CA ALA A 79 -26.65 -1.58 18.15
C ALA A 79 -26.98 -3.04 17.79
N VAL A 80 -27.53 -3.31 16.59
CA VAL A 80 -27.90 -4.68 16.15
C VAL A 80 -27.30 -5.01 14.78
N CYS A 81 -27.06 -6.30 14.52
CA CYS A 81 -26.21 -6.74 13.40
C CYS A 81 -26.71 -6.30 12.02
N THR A 82 -28.00 -6.45 11.74
CA THR A 82 -28.59 -6.20 10.41
C THR A 82 -28.43 -4.75 9.91
N PRO A 83 -28.80 -3.70 10.67
CA PRO A 83 -28.58 -2.30 10.28
C PRO A 83 -27.13 -1.81 10.45
N THR A 84 -26.24 -2.61 11.04
CA THR A 84 -24.81 -2.27 11.17
C THR A 84 -24.03 -2.54 9.88
N ARG A 85 -24.49 -3.50 9.06
CA ARG A 85 -23.87 -3.94 7.80
C ARG A 85 -24.59 -3.33 6.60
#